data_AF-A0A4S4MZ15-F1
#
_entry.id   AF-A0A4S4MZ15-F1
#
_cell.length_a   1.000
_cell.length_b   1.000
_cell.length_c   1.000
_cell.angle_alpha   90.00
_cell.angle_beta   90.00
_cell.angle_gamma   90.00
#
_symmetry.space_group_name_H-M   'P 1'
#
loop_
_entity.id
_entity.type
_entity.pdbx_description
1 polymer ?
#
loop_
_entity_poly.entity_id
_entity_poly.type
_entity_poly.pdbx_seq_one_letter_code
_entity_poly.pdbx_strand_id
1 'polypeptide(L)'
;MERDEVYVPKTRSDLGIPEVPNHEIDWDEYFGDTPIYTFFMLMRQQFIAFPAYLIMNVSGQKDYPAWTNHFDPNSILFTKGQRNRVIVSNLGLLAMAWGVKYSCAKYTAAAVLKYYGIPWLLVTHWFIMITYLHHTDAELPHYRGKEWNYQRGAAATVDRPFLGWQGRFFLHDVAHYHVIHHFFPKMPFYHGEQATQYLKAFIGEHYAESDKPVFSALWETYNKCQFVEDEGDIIFYRDKHGQAVRRPAAAYRAK
;
A
#
# COMPACT_ATOMS: atom_id res chain seq x y z
N MET A 1 -0.14 13.63 -0.39
CA MET A 1 0.56 12.49 0.19
C MET A 1 0.71 12.64 1.70
N GLU A 2 0.54 13.85 2.23
CA GLU A 2 0.57 14.23 3.65
C GLU A 2 -0.57 13.63 4.48
N ARG A 3 -1.52 12.94 3.83
CA ARG A 3 -2.64 12.25 4.45
C ARG A 3 -2.71 10.78 4.04
N ASP A 4 -1.70 10.29 3.32
CA ASP A 4 -1.61 8.88 2.93
C ASP A 4 -1.02 8.10 4.13
N GLU A 5 -1.70 7.08 4.65
CA GLU A 5 -1.24 6.45 5.92
C GLU A 5 -0.25 5.29 5.73
N VAL A 6 -0.14 4.76 4.51
CA VAL A 6 0.69 3.61 4.18
C VAL A 6 1.15 3.70 2.73
N TYR A 7 2.34 3.15 2.43
CA TYR A 7 3.02 3.29 1.14
C TYR A 7 3.29 4.75 0.74
N VAL A 8 3.54 5.62 1.72
CA VAL A 8 3.92 7.00 1.44
C VAL A 8 5.19 7.00 0.60
N PRO A 9 5.17 7.58 -0.62
CA PRO A 9 6.32 7.52 -1.51
C PRO A 9 7.52 8.23 -0.90
N LYS A 10 8.71 7.68 -1.13
CA LYS A 10 9.96 8.38 -0.86
C LYS A 10 10.11 9.53 -1.85
N THR A 11 10.58 10.66 -1.37
CA THR A 11 10.94 11.81 -2.21
C THR A 11 12.37 11.65 -2.71
N ARG A 12 12.71 12.43 -3.74
CA ARG A 12 14.08 12.53 -4.28
C ARG A 12 15.10 12.82 -3.17
N SER A 13 14.81 13.79 -2.30
CA SER A 13 15.67 14.13 -1.16
C SER A 13 15.84 13.01 -0.13
N ASP A 14 14.83 12.18 0.13
CA ASP A 14 14.97 11.04 1.06
C ASP A 14 16.02 10.03 0.62
N LEU A 15 16.18 9.91 -0.70
CA LEU A 15 17.13 8.99 -1.32
C LEU A 15 18.49 9.64 -1.56
N GLY A 16 18.67 10.92 -1.20
CA GLY A 16 19.89 11.66 -1.48
C GLY A 16 20.17 11.82 -2.97
N ILE A 17 19.13 11.75 -3.81
CA ILE A 17 19.26 11.96 -5.25
C ILE A 17 19.29 13.47 -5.49
N PRO A 18 20.31 14.02 -6.17
CA PRO A 18 20.42 15.46 -6.34
C PRO A 18 19.43 15.98 -7.40
N GLU A 19 19.07 17.25 -7.26
CA GLU A 19 18.30 18.02 -8.24
C GLU A 19 19.27 18.83 -9.11
N VAL A 20 20.02 18.17 -10.00
CA VAL A 20 21.02 18.85 -10.83
C VAL A 20 20.48 19.00 -12.26
N PRO A 21 20.30 20.23 -12.78
CA PRO A 21 19.78 20.45 -14.14
C PRO A 21 20.69 19.93 -15.26
N ASN A 22 21.99 19.72 -14.99
CA ASN A 22 23.03 19.53 -16.01
C ASN A 22 24.05 18.41 -15.70
N HIS A 23 23.76 17.51 -14.76
CA HIS A 23 24.53 16.28 -14.60
C HIS A 23 23.64 15.09 -14.92
N GLU A 24 24.12 14.20 -15.78
CA GLU A 24 23.51 12.88 -15.94
C GLU A 24 23.61 12.16 -14.59
N ILE A 25 22.47 11.90 -13.97
CA ILE A 25 22.40 11.11 -12.74
C ILE A 25 22.75 9.67 -13.13
N ASP A 26 23.76 9.10 -12.46
CA ASP A 26 24.04 7.67 -12.57
C ASP A 26 22.98 6.91 -11.78
N TRP A 27 21.89 6.56 -12.47
CA TRP A 27 20.78 5.86 -11.84
C TRP A 27 21.13 4.44 -11.38
N ASP A 28 22.16 3.82 -11.96
CA ASP A 28 22.61 2.50 -11.54
C ASP A 28 23.28 2.55 -10.16
N GLU A 29 23.85 3.70 -9.76
CA GLU A 29 24.34 3.90 -8.38
C GLU A 29 23.20 3.82 -7.35
N TYR A 30 22.02 4.35 -7.70
CA TYR A 30 20.86 4.41 -6.78
C TYR A 30 19.97 3.18 -6.84
N PHE A 31 19.76 2.64 -8.04
CA PHE A 31 18.73 1.63 -8.32
C PHE A 31 19.23 0.47 -9.20
N GLY A 32 20.54 0.39 -9.44
CA GLY A 32 21.18 -0.69 -10.20
C GLY A 32 21.09 -2.02 -9.47
N ASP A 33 19.94 -2.65 -9.57
CA ASP A 33 19.63 -3.91 -8.89
C ASP A 33 19.54 -5.08 -9.87
N THR A 34 19.93 -6.25 -9.39
CA THR A 34 19.74 -7.51 -10.11
C THR A 34 18.32 -8.06 -9.89
N PRO A 35 17.75 -8.85 -10.83
CA PRO A 35 16.45 -9.48 -10.63
C PRO A 35 16.35 -10.31 -9.33
N ILE A 36 17.45 -10.94 -8.90
CA ILE A 36 17.44 -11.71 -7.65
C ILE A 36 17.28 -10.82 -6.42
N TYR A 37 17.84 -9.61 -6.45
CA TYR A 37 17.64 -8.63 -5.37
C TYR A 37 16.20 -8.12 -5.34
N THR A 38 15.64 -7.75 -6.50
CA THR A 38 14.22 -7.36 -6.61
C THR A 38 13.30 -8.45 -6.04
N PHE A 39 13.54 -9.70 -6.42
CA PHE A 39 12.79 -10.84 -5.92
C PHE A 39 12.89 -10.96 -4.39
N PHE A 40 14.10 -10.87 -3.84
CA PHE A 40 14.32 -10.89 -2.39
C PHE A 40 13.57 -9.76 -1.67
N MET A 41 13.61 -8.55 -2.23
CA MET A 41 12.93 -7.38 -1.66
C MET A 41 11.41 -7.52 -1.68
N LEU A 42 10.85 -8.07 -2.76
CA LEU A 42 9.43 -8.40 -2.84
C LEU A 42 9.06 -9.46 -1.81
N MET A 43 9.83 -10.55 -1.67
CA MET A 43 9.60 -11.57 -0.64
C MET A 43 9.62 -10.95 0.76
N ARG A 44 10.63 -10.12 1.06
CA ARG A 44 10.72 -9.38 2.32
C ARG A 44 9.47 -8.53 2.56
N GLN A 45 9.00 -7.79 1.55
CA GLN A 45 7.78 -7.00 1.65
C GLN A 45 6.57 -7.89 1.97
N GLN A 46 6.36 -8.96 1.21
CA GLN A 46 5.17 -9.81 1.35
C GLN A 46 5.06 -10.49 2.72
N PHE A 47 6.18 -10.82 3.37
CA PHE A 47 6.16 -11.54 4.65
C PHE A 47 6.41 -10.66 5.88
N ILE A 48 7.14 -9.55 5.74
CA ILE A 48 7.64 -8.76 6.88
C ILE A 48 7.01 -7.37 6.95
N ALA A 49 6.48 -6.83 5.84
CA ALA A 49 5.96 -5.45 5.83
C ALA A 49 4.83 -5.24 6.83
N PHE A 50 3.89 -6.20 6.94
CA PHE A 50 2.75 -6.03 7.85
C PHE A 50 3.17 -5.96 9.33
N PRO A 51 3.96 -6.92 9.87
CA PRO A 51 4.52 -6.77 11.23
C PRO A 51 5.32 -5.47 11.42
N ALA A 52 6.15 -5.10 10.44
CA ALA A 52 6.98 -3.90 10.53
C ALA A 52 6.12 -2.62 10.57
N TYR A 53 5.03 -2.57 9.81
CA TYR A 53 4.05 -1.48 9.86
C TYR A 53 3.37 -1.39 11.23
N LEU A 54 2.94 -2.52 11.79
CA LEU A 54 2.29 -2.52 13.11
C LEU A 54 3.24 -2.06 14.24
N ILE A 55 4.51 -2.50 14.21
CA ILE A 55 5.48 -2.25 15.28
C ILE A 55 6.15 -0.88 15.16
N MET A 56 6.39 -0.38 13.94
CA MET A 56 7.21 0.83 13.72
C MET A 56 6.64 1.79 12.67
N ASN A 57 5.41 1.58 12.19
CA ASN A 57 4.77 2.41 11.17
C ASN A 57 5.62 2.56 9.88
N VAL A 58 6.37 1.52 9.51
CA VAL A 58 7.21 1.53 8.30
C VAL A 58 6.35 1.84 7.08
N SER A 59 6.81 2.75 6.22
CA SER A 59 6.08 3.27 5.04
C SER A 59 4.86 4.15 5.33
N GLY A 60 4.62 4.51 6.59
CA GLY A 60 3.62 5.52 6.96
C GLY A 60 4.15 6.95 6.88
N GLN A 61 3.41 7.88 7.45
CA GLN A 61 3.77 9.30 7.49
C GLN A 61 5.10 9.56 8.20
N LYS A 62 5.90 10.47 7.62
CA LYS A 62 7.27 10.78 8.10
C LYS A 62 7.30 11.78 9.25
N ASP A 63 6.27 12.62 9.37
CA ASP A 63 6.14 13.61 10.42
C ASP A 63 5.61 13.00 11.73
N TYR A 64 5.24 11.72 11.72
CA TYR A 64 4.85 11.01 12.93
C TYR A 64 6.04 10.84 13.88
N PRO A 65 5.82 10.92 15.21
CA PRO A 65 6.89 10.75 16.19
C PRO A 65 7.62 9.41 16.02
N ALA A 66 8.91 9.41 16.35
CA ALA A 66 9.70 8.18 16.41
C ALA A 66 9.00 7.14 17.30
N TRP A 67 9.07 5.86 16.90
CA TRP A 67 8.42 4.73 17.58
C TRP A 67 6.88 4.72 17.54
N THR A 68 6.27 5.49 16.64
CA THR A 68 4.84 5.36 16.33
C THR A 68 4.52 3.91 15.96
N ASN A 69 3.52 3.34 16.63
CA ASN A 69 3.12 1.95 16.47
C ASN A 69 1.63 1.78 16.74
N HIS A 70 1.10 0.62 16.35
CA HIS A 70 -0.34 0.31 16.41
C HIS A 70 -0.78 -0.30 17.75
N PHE A 71 0.16 -0.56 18.66
CA PHE A 71 -0.10 -1.20 19.95
C PHE A 71 -0.21 -0.18 21.09
N ASP A 72 0.38 1.01 20.97
CA ASP A 72 0.24 2.06 21.95
C ASP A 72 -1.16 2.71 21.86
N PRO A 73 -2.00 2.61 22.90
CA PRO A 73 -3.35 3.18 22.89
C PRO A 73 -3.35 4.72 22.89
N ASN A 74 -2.20 5.36 23.10
CA ASN A 74 -2.02 6.82 22.98
C ASN A 74 -1.23 7.21 21.72
N SER A 75 -0.99 6.28 20.80
CA SER A 75 -0.34 6.55 19.51
C SER A 75 -1.05 7.63 18.73
N ILE A 76 -0.30 8.43 17.96
CA ILE A 76 -0.83 9.49 17.08
C ILE A 76 -1.84 8.96 16.04
N LEU A 77 -1.75 7.66 15.72
CA LEU A 77 -2.63 6.94 14.80
C LEU A 77 -4.09 6.89 15.28
N PHE A 78 -4.34 7.10 16.57
CA PHE A 78 -5.66 6.89 17.16
C PHE A 78 -6.22 8.15 17.81
N THR A 79 -7.53 8.33 17.66
CA THR A 79 -8.27 9.32 18.44
C THR A 79 -8.37 8.88 19.90
N LYS A 80 -8.54 9.83 20.83
CA LYS A 80 -8.74 9.54 22.26
C LYS A 80 -9.90 8.56 22.52
N GLY A 81 -10.95 8.60 21.71
CA GLY A 81 -12.10 7.68 21.81
C GLY A 81 -11.81 6.24 21.40
N GLN A 82 -10.75 6.00 20.62
CA GLN A 82 -10.34 4.66 20.19
C GLN A 82 -9.41 3.96 21.19
N ARG A 83 -8.87 4.68 22.20
CA ARG A 83 -7.93 4.18 23.20
C ARG A 83 -8.33 2.81 23.78
N ASN A 84 -9.57 2.68 24.25
CA ASN A 84 -10.04 1.44 24.85
C ASN A 84 -10.18 0.30 23.82
N ARG A 85 -10.46 0.61 22.55
CA ARG A 85 -10.51 -0.39 21.47
C ARG A 85 -9.11 -0.94 21.18
N VAL A 86 -8.08 -0.10 21.21
CA VAL A 86 -6.68 -0.54 21.07
C VAL A 86 -6.30 -1.48 22.20
N ILE A 87 -6.65 -1.15 23.45
CA ILE A 87 -6.39 -2.03 24.61
C ILE A 87 -7.07 -3.40 24.43
N VAL A 88 -8.36 -3.41 24.07
CA VAL A 88 -9.10 -4.67 23.83
C VAL A 88 -8.47 -5.47 22.69
N SER A 89 -8.04 -4.80 21.61
CA SER A 89 -7.32 -5.44 20.50
C SER A 89 -6.03 -6.11 20.98
N ASN A 90 -5.22 -5.41 21.80
CA ASN A 90 -3.98 -5.98 22.35
C ASN A 90 -4.24 -7.19 23.24
N LEU A 91 -5.29 -7.16 24.08
CA LEU A 91 -5.70 -8.31 24.88
C LEU A 91 -6.11 -9.50 23.99
N GLY A 92 -6.81 -9.23 22.87
CA GLY A 92 -7.13 -10.25 21.88
C GLY A 92 -5.90 -10.89 21.23
N LEU A 93 -4.88 -10.08 20.91
CA LEU A 93 -3.60 -10.59 20.39
C LEU A 93 -2.86 -11.45 21.40
N LEU A 94 -2.82 -11.04 22.67
CA LEU A 94 -2.23 -11.84 23.75
C LEU A 94 -2.97 -13.16 23.96
N ALA A 95 -4.31 -13.13 23.91
CA ALA A 95 -5.14 -14.33 23.99
C ALA A 95 -4.86 -15.28 22.81
N MET A 96 -4.70 -14.76 21.59
CA MET A 96 -4.33 -15.59 20.44
C MET A 96 -2.92 -16.15 20.54
N ALA A 97 -1.94 -15.37 20.99
CA ALA A 97 -0.58 -15.86 21.21
C ALA A 97 -0.56 -17.02 22.23
N TRP A 98 -1.33 -16.88 23.31
CA TRP A 98 -1.54 -17.97 24.26
C TRP A 98 -2.23 -19.19 23.62
N GLY A 99 -3.30 -18.98 22.84
CA GLY A 99 -4.03 -20.05 22.17
C GLY A 99 -3.17 -20.84 21.18
N VAL A 100 -2.30 -20.17 20.42
CA VAL A 100 -1.32 -20.80 19.52
C VAL A 100 -0.30 -21.60 20.33
N LYS A 101 0.26 -21.02 21.40
CA LYS A 101 1.21 -21.71 22.29
C LYS A 101 0.59 -22.97 22.90
N TYR A 102 -0.63 -22.87 23.41
CA TYR A 102 -1.38 -23.99 23.98
C TYR A 102 -1.63 -25.07 22.93
N SER A 103 -2.03 -24.68 21.72
CA SER A 103 -2.27 -25.60 20.60
C SER A 103 -1.00 -26.34 20.19
N CYS A 104 0.15 -25.66 20.16
CA CYS A 104 1.44 -26.29 19.88
C CYS A 104 1.79 -27.36 20.94
N ALA A 105 1.51 -27.09 22.21
CA ALA A 105 1.72 -28.04 23.30
C ALA A 105 0.78 -29.25 23.21
N LYS A 106 -0.45 -29.06 22.71
CA LYS A 106 -1.47 -30.13 22.61
C LYS A 106 -1.35 -30.99 21.35
N TYR A 107 -1.04 -30.38 20.20
CA TYR A 107 -1.15 -31.01 18.87
C TYR A 107 0.15 -31.05 18.08
N THR A 108 1.27 -30.57 18.66
CA THR A 108 2.57 -30.31 18.02
C THR A 108 2.65 -29.00 17.22
N ALA A 109 3.85 -28.42 17.17
CA ALA A 109 4.12 -27.22 16.38
C ALA A 109 3.93 -27.44 14.87
N ALA A 110 4.26 -28.64 14.35
CA ALA A 110 4.11 -28.95 12.93
C ALA A 110 2.63 -28.94 12.49
N ALA A 111 1.74 -29.48 13.32
CA ALA A 111 0.29 -29.45 13.03
C ALA A 111 -0.24 -28.01 13.03
N VAL A 112 0.14 -27.21 14.04
CA VAL A 112 -0.28 -25.79 14.13
C VAL A 112 0.28 -24.98 12.95
N LEU A 113 1.54 -25.20 12.58
CA LEU A 113 2.12 -24.56 11.39
C LEU A 113 1.33 -24.91 10.13
N LYS A 114 1.00 -26.19 9.92
CA LYS A 114 0.25 -26.63 8.74
C LYS A 114 -1.16 -26.03 8.65
N TYR A 115 -1.91 -26.05 9.76
CA TYR A 115 -3.34 -25.70 9.75
C TYR A 115 -3.64 -24.24 10.10
N TYR A 116 -2.72 -23.53 10.76
CA TYR A 116 -2.89 -22.13 11.14
C TYR A 116 -1.78 -21.25 10.58
N GLY A 117 -0.51 -21.64 10.76
CA GLY A 117 0.63 -20.81 10.34
C GLY A 117 0.69 -20.56 8.84
N ILE A 118 0.63 -21.60 8.00
CA ILE A 118 0.66 -21.47 6.54
C ILE A 118 -0.55 -20.66 6.03
N PRO A 119 -1.81 -20.97 6.40
CA PRO A 119 -2.95 -20.14 6.01
C PRO A 119 -2.80 -18.67 6.44
N TRP A 120 -2.31 -18.40 7.66
CA TRP A 120 -2.09 -17.04 8.15
C TRP A 120 -1.03 -16.29 7.34
N LEU A 121 0.06 -16.95 6.96
CA LEU A 121 1.08 -16.37 6.07
C LEU A 121 0.52 -16.06 4.68
N LEU A 122 -0.32 -16.94 4.12
CA LEU A 122 -0.96 -16.72 2.82
C LEU A 122 -1.93 -15.55 2.87
N VAL A 123 -2.76 -15.43 3.91
CA VAL A 123 -3.64 -14.27 4.09
C VAL A 123 -2.84 -12.99 4.20
N THR A 124 -1.73 -13.00 4.96
CA THR A 124 -0.84 -11.83 5.10
C THR A 124 -0.22 -11.43 3.77
N HIS A 125 0.25 -12.41 2.97
CA HIS A 125 0.77 -12.17 1.63
C HIS A 125 -0.29 -11.51 0.73
N TRP A 126 -1.49 -12.08 0.64
CA TRP A 126 -2.55 -11.52 -0.20
C TRP A 126 -2.94 -10.12 0.25
N PHE A 127 -3.08 -9.90 1.56
CA PHE A 127 -3.38 -8.58 2.11
C PHE A 127 -2.34 -7.55 1.69
N ILE A 128 -1.04 -7.83 1.88
CA ILE A 128 0.05 -6.92 1.50
C ILE A 128 0.10 -6.68 0.00
N MET A 129 -0.10 -7.71 -0.81
CA MET A 129 -0.07 -7.58 -2.26
C MET A 129 -1.24 -6.72 -2.77
N ILE A 130 -2.45 -6.91 -2.23
CA ILE A 130 -3.62 -6.11 -2.56
C ILE A 130 -3.35 -4.65 -2.18
N THR A 131 -3.03 -4.38 -0.91
CA THR A 131 -2.86 -3.00 -0.45
C THR A 131 -1.73 -2.29 -1.20
N TYR A 132 -0.63 -2.97 -1.51
CA TYR A 132 0.44 -2.38 -2.31
C TYR A 132 -0.01 -2.07 -3.75
N LEU A 133 -0.57 -3.05 -4.47
CA LEU A 133 -0.88 -2.90 -5.90
C LEU A 133 -2.03 -1.94 -6.21
N HIS A 134 -2.90 -1.68 -5.25
CA HIS A 134 -4.01 -0.74 -5.43
C HIS A 134 -3.65 0.69 -5.01
N HIS A 135 -2.64 0.86 -4.14
CA HIS A 135 -2.19 2.17 -3.67
C HIS A 135 -0.87 2.63 -4.28
N THR A 136 -0.20 1.77 -5.06
CA THR A 136 1.07 2.08 -5.71
C THR A 136 1.00 1.69 -7.19
N ASP A 137 1.00 2.71 -8.06
CA ASP A 137 1.09 2.56 -9.51
C ASP A 137 1.68 3.85 -10.11
N ALA A 138 2.44 3.73 -11.20
CA ALA A 138 3.10 4.86 -11.84
C ALA A 138 2.12 5.84 -12.53
N GLU A 139 0.88 5.40 -12.78
CA GLU A 139 -0.18 6.23 -13.37
C GLU A 139 -1.03 6.96 -12.32
N LEU A 140 -0.91 6.59 -11.04
CA LEU A 140 -1.66 7.20 -9.96
C LEU A 140 -1.01 8.51 -9.49
N PRO A 141 -1.81 9.58 -9.31
CA PRO A 141 -1.32 10.84 -8.78
C PRO A 141 -1.19 10.78 -7.25
N HIS A 142 -0.17 11.46 -6.73
CA HIS A 142 -0.11 11.86 -5.33
C HIS A 142 -0.36 13.36 -5.23
N TYR A 143 -1.34 13.76 -4.42
CA TYR A 143 -1.78 15.15 -4.29
C TYR A 143 -1.21 15.82 -3.05
N ARG A 144 -0.65 17.02 -3.15
CA ARG A 144 -0.12 17.81 -2.02
C ARG A 144 -0.96 19.04 -1.70
N GLY A 145 -0.80 19.53 -0.48
CA GLY A 145 -1.39 20.80 -0.03
C GLY A 145 -2.87 20.97 -0.40
N LYS A 146 -3.18 22.03 -1.14
CA LYS A 146 -4.55 22.39 -1.54
C LYS A 146 -5.17 21.46 -2.60
N GLU A 147 -4.35 20.71 -3.32
CA GLU A 147 -4.84 19.78 -4.35
C GLU A 147 -5.31 18.46 -3.74
N TRP A 148 -4.99 18.21 -2.46
CA TRP A 148 -5.47 17.06 -1.72
C TRP A 148 -6.87 17.32 -1.12
N ASN A 149 -7.76 16.37 -1.34
CA ASN A 149 -9.00 16.23 -0.60
C ASN A 149 -9.37 14.74 -0.52
N TYR A 150 -10.38 14.40 0.29
CA TYR A 150 -10.80 13.02 0.50
C TYR A 150 -11.19 12.32 -0.81
N GLN A 151 -11.94 12.98 -1.68
CA GLN A 151 -12.44 12.39 -2.93
C GLN A 151 -11.30 12.06 -3.90
N ARG A 152 -10.30 12.95 -4.01
CA ARG A 152 -9.10 12.71 -4.80
C ARG A 152 -8.23 11.62 -4.21
N GLY A 153 -8.08 11.58 -2.89
CA GLY A 153 -7.40 10.49 -2.19
C GLY A 153 -8.08 9.13 -2.41
N ALA A 154 -9.41 9.08 -2.30
CA ALA A 154 -10.18 7.85 -2.53
C ALA A 154 -10.09 7.38 -3.99
N ALA A 155 -10.10 8.32 -4.96
CA ALA A 155 -9.92 8.02 -6.38
C ALA A 155 -8.48 7.66 -6.76
N ALA A 156 -7.48 8.00 -5.94
CA ALA A 156 -6.07 7.67 -6.16
C ALA A 156 -5.73 6.21 -5.78
N THR A 157 -6.58 5.29 -6.20
CA THR A 157 -6.35 3.85 -6.16
C THR A 157 -6.71 3.23 -7.50
N VAL A 158 -6.23 2.02 -7.78
CA VAL A 158 -6.42 1.36 -9.07
C VAL A 158 -7.12 0.02 -8.90
N ASP A 159 -8.23 -0.19 -9.61
CA ASP A 159 -8.92 -1.47 -9.62
C ASP A 159 -8.26 -2.46 -10.58
N ARG A 160 -8.22 -3.73 -10.18
CA ARG A 160 -7.60 -4.81 -10.95
C ARG A 160 -8.48 -6.04 -10.95
N PRO A 161 -8.53 -6.86 -12.01
CA PRO A 161 -9.16 -8.17 -11.96
C PRO A 161 -8.27 -9.15 -11.17
N PHE A 162 -8.08 -8.90 -9.87
CA PHE A 162 -7.05 -9.51 -9.06
C PHE A 162 -7.25 -11.03 -8.97
N LEU A 163 -6.41 -11.82 -9.66
CA LEU A 163 -6.60 -13.28 -9.83
C LEU A 163 -7.94 -13.68 -10.48
N GLY A 164 -8.61 -12.77 -11.19
CA GLY A 164 -9.90 -13.03 -11.84
C GLY A 164 -10.94 -13.64 -10.89
N TRP A 165 -11.64 -14.68 -11.34
CA TRP A 165 -12.72 -15.31 -10.57
C TRP A 165 -12.26 -15.85 -9.21
N GLN A 166 -11.02 -16.32 -9.09
CA GLN A 166 -10.50 -16.79 -7.81
C GLN A 166 -10.43 -15.66 -6.80
N GLY A 167 -9.96 -14.48 -7.20
CA GLY A 167 -9.92 -13.34 -6.29
C GLY A 167 -11.31 -12.84 -5.92
N ARG A 168 -12.27 -12.87 -6.84
CA ARG A 168 -13.67 -12.57 -6.51
C ARG A 168 -14.19 -13.48 -5.40
N PHE A 169 -13.93 -14.78 -5.52
CA PHE A 169 -14.38 -15.79 -4.57
C PHE A 169 -13.63 -15.74 -3.22
N PHE A 170 -12.30 -15.78 -3.23
CA PHE A 170 -11.50 -15.91 -2.01
C PHE A 170 -11.23 -14.58 -1.30
N LEU A 171 -11.21 -13.46 -2.04
CA LEU A 171 -10.88 -12.13 -1.53
C LEU A 171 -12.11 -11.22 -1.43
N HIS A 172 -13.31 -11.75 -1.69
CA HIS A 172 -14.59 -11.05 -1.55
C HIS A 172 -14.59 -9.70 -2.27
N ASP A 173 -14.16 -9.68 -3.53
CA ASP A 173 -14.16 -8.52 -4.42
C ASP A 173 -13.42 -7.26 -3.95
N VAL A 174 -12.78 -7.26 -2.77
CA VAL A 174 -12.08 -6.08 -2.24
C VAL A 174 -10.97 -5.59 -3.18
N ALA A 175 -10.29 -6.54 -3.81
CA ALA A 175 -9.22 -6.31 -4.76
C ALA A 175 -9.71 -6.12 -6.21
N HIS A 176 -11.03 -6.21 -6.45
CA HIS A 176 -11.64 -5.94 -7.75
C HIS A 176 -12.30 -4.57 -7.79
N TYR A 177 -12.86 -4.14 -6.65
CA TYR A 177 -13.58 -2.89 -6.47
C TYR A 177 -13.02 -2.13 -5.26
N HIS A 178 -11.72 -1.85 -5.30
CA HIS A 178 -11.00 -1.16 -4.23
C HIS A 178 -11.23 0.35 -4.26
N VAL A 179 -11.36 0.95 -5.44
CA VAL A 179 -11.66 2.39 -5.57
C VAL A 179 -12.97 2.73 -4.86
N ILE A 180 -14.04 1.99 -5.15
CA ILE A 180 -15.34 2.21 -4.49
C ILE A 180 -15.29 1.89 -3.00
N HIS A 181 -14.45 0.93 -2.58
CA HIS A 181 -14.23 0.63 -1.18
C HIS A 181 -13.66 1.85 -0.42
N HIS A 182 -12.79 2.65 -1.04
CA HIS A 182 -12.32 3.90 -0.41
C HIS A 182 -13.39 4.99 -0.32
N PHE A 183 -14.30 5.07 -1.29
CA PHE A 183 -15.42 6.01 -1.18
C PHE A 183 -16.44 5.56 -0.12
N PHE A 184 -16.70 4.26 -0.02
CA PHE A 184 -17.73 3.69 0.85
C PHE A 184 -17.23 2.45 1.61
N PRO A 185 -16.32 2.61 2.59
CA PRO A 185 -15.66 1.47 3.25
C PRO A 185 -16.59 0.61 4.11
N LYS A 186 -17.80 1.11 4.40
CA LYS A 186 -18.85 0.38 5.12
C LYS A 186 -19.81 -0.38 4.20
N MET A 187 -19.69 -0.20 2.89
CA MET A 187 -20.52 -0.89 1.91
C MET A 187 -20.17 -2.38 1.90
N PRO A 188 -21.16 -3.28 1.97
CA PRO A 188 -20.91 -4.71 1.79
C PRO A 188 -20.31 -4.99 0.40
N PHE A 189 -19.32 -5.89 0.34
CA PHE A 189 -18.56 -6.14 -0.88
C PHE A 189 -19.40 -6.57 -2.08
N TYR A 190 -20.52 -7.27 -1.87
CA TYR A 190 -21.42 -7.74 -2.93
C TYR A 190 -22.19 -6.61 -3.63
N HIS A 191 -22.15 -5.38 -3.10
CA HIS A 191 -22.62 -4.18 -3.80
C HIS A 191 -21.51 -3.42 -4.52
N GLY A 192 -20.25 -3.81 -4.33
CA GLY A 192 -19.08 -3.12 -4.89
C GLY A 192 -19.13 -3.03 -6.40
N GLU A 193 -19.44 -4.14 -7.10
CA GLU A 193 -19.52 -4.17 -8.56
C GLU A 193 -20.52 -3.13 -9.11
N GLN A 194 -21.72 -3.11 -8.55
CA GLN A 194 -22.78 -2.20 -8.99
C GLN A 194 -22.43 -0.74 -8.68
N ALA A 195 -21.91 -0.47 -7.47
CA ALA A 195 -21.51 0.87 -7.07
C ALA A 195 -20.33 1.40 -7.89
N THR A 196 -19.39 0.52 -8.26
CA THR A 196 -18.29 0.83 -9.17
C THR A 196 -18.79 1.31 -10.53
N GLN A 197 -19.84 0.71 -11.11
CA GLN A 197 -20.38 1.16 -12.39
C GLN A 197 -20.86 2.62 -12.33
N TYR A 198 -21.58 2.99 -11.27
CA TYR A 198 -22.02 4.37 -11.06
C TYR A 198 -20.85 5.33 -10.82
N LEU A 199 -19.87 4.91 -10.02
CA LEU A 199 -18.69 5.73 -9.75
C LEU A 199 -17.87 5.97 -11.02
N LYS A 200 -17.59 4.93 -11.81
CA LYS A 200 -16.91 5.02 -13.11
C LYS A 200 -17.59 6.02 -14.03
N ALA A 201 -18.92 5.91 -14.16
CA ALA A 201 -19.70 6.84 -14.97
C ALA A 201 -19.63 8.29 -14.47
N PHE A 202 -19.53 8.49 -13.14
CA PHE A 202 -19.48 9.82 -12.53
C PHE A 202 -18.10 10.50 -12.62
N ILE A 203 -17.01 9.77 -12.35
CA ILE A 203 -15.65 10.35 -12.32
C ILE A 203 -14.88 10.21 -13.64
N GLY A 204 -15.41 9.42 -14.59
CA GLY A 204 -14.90 9.31 -15.95
C GLY A 204 -13.41 8.96 -16.02
N GLU A 205 -12.64 9.80 -16.71
CA GLU A 205 -11.19 9.63 -16.91
C GLU A 205 -10.34 9.64 -15.63
N HIS A 206 -10.93 10.01 -14.48
CA HIS A 206 -10.26 9.96 -13.19
C HIS A 206 -10.34 8.59 -12.52
N TYR A 207 -11.12 7.66 -13.06
CA TYR A 207 -11.15 6.29 -12.58
C TYR A 207 -9.93 5.53 -13.10
N ALA A 208 -9.13 4.95 -12.20
CA ALA A 208 -7.99 4.12 -12.57
C ALA A 208 -8.34 2.63 -12.50
N GLU A 209 -8.07 1.92 -13.59
CA GLU A 209 -8.14 0.47 -13.66
C GLU A 209 -6.97 -0.10 -14.45
N SER A 210 -6.60 -1.33 -14.16
CA SER A 210 -5.54 -2.04 -14.87
C SER A 210 -5.83 -3.54 -14.95
N ASP A 211 -5.76 -4.09 -16.14
CA ASP A 211 -5.97 -5.52 -16.44
C ASP A 211 -4.69 -6.35 -16.35
N LYS A 212 -3.56 -5.72 -15.98
CA LYS A 212 -2.25 -6.40 -15.87
C LYS A 212 -2.32 -7.57 -14.89
N PRO A 213 -1.78 -8.76 -15.24
CA PRO A 213 -1.70 -9.88 -14.33
C PRO A 213 -0.95 -9.51 -13.04
N VAL A 214 -1.53 -9.84 -11.89
CA VAL A 214 -1.13 -9.26 -10.59
C VAL A 214 0.34 -9.51 -10.21
N PHE A 215 0.92 -10.65 -10.57
CA PHE A 215 2.34 -10.91 -10.31
C PHE A 215 3.27 -10.12 -11.24
N SER A 216 2.85 -9.91 -12.49
CA SER A 216 3.55 -9.01 -13.41
C SER A 216 3.45 -7.56 -12.92
N ALA A 217 2.26 -7.15 -12.47
CA ALA A 217 2.05 -5.84 -11.88
C ALA A 217 2.92 -5.65 -10.63
N LEU A 218 3.04 -6.66 -9.76
CA LEU A 218 3.88 -6.58 -8.56
C LEU A 218 5.35 -6.32 -8.89
N TRP A 219 5.87 -7.06 -9.86
CA TRP A 219 7.23 -6.86 -10.35
C TRP A 219 7.42 -5.49 -10.99
N GLU A 220 6.50 -5.09 -11.87
CA GLU A 220 6.56 -3.82 -12.60
C GLU A 220 6.43 -2.62 -11.66
N THR A 221 5.44 -2.62 -10.76
CA THR A 221 5.20 -1.57 -9.76
C THR A 221 6.44 -1.38 -8.89
N TYR A 222 7.06 -2.46 -8.40
CA TYR A 222 8.30 -2.34 -7.64
C TYR A 222 9.38 -1.59 -8.42
N ASN A 223 9.60 -1.93 -9.70
CA ASN A 223 10.66 -1.32 -10.50
C ASN A 223 10.33 0.11 -11.00
N LYS A 224 9.04 0.41 -11.21
CA LYS A 224 8.59 1.71 -11.75
C LYS A 224 8.24 2.75 -10.70
N CYS A 225 7.99 2.33 -9.46
CA CYS A 225 7.56 3.22 -8.37
C CYS A 225 8.67 3.42 -7.33
N GLN A 226 9.78 4.03 -7.74
CA GLN A 226 10.96 4.19 -6.89
C GLN A 226 10.85 5.41 -5.97
N PHE A 227 10.52 6.57 -6.53
CA PHE A 227 10.43 7.83 -5.78
C PHE A 227 9.51 8.84 -6.46
N VAL A 228 9.23 9.95 -5.78
CA VAL A 228 8.52 11.12 -6.33
C VAL A 228 9.38 12.39 -6.18
N GLU A 229 9.13 13.41 -6.99
CA GLU A 229 9.85 14.69 -6.86
C GLU A 229 9.57 15.39 -5.53
N ASP A 230 10.52 16.18 -5.04
CA ASP A 230 10.36 16.97 -3.82
C ASP A 230 9.29 18.05 -3.97
N GLU A 231 9.19 18.64 -5.17
CA GLU A 231 8.27 19.73 -5.47
C GLU A 231 7.08 19.33 -6.34
N GLY A 232 6.08 20.21 -6.41
CA GLY A 232 4.85 20.05 -7.20
C GLY A 232 3.64 19.67 -6.35
N ASP A 233 2.48 20.22 -6.75
CA ASP A 233 1.20 19.99 -6.06
C ASP A 233 0.55 18.65 -6.46
N ILE A 234 0.85 18.15 -7.66
CA ILE A 234 0.42 16.83 -8.14
C ILE A 234 1.63 16.12 -8.72
N ILE A 235 2.02 15.01 -8.12
CA ILE A 235 3.24 14.29 -8.47
C ILE A 235 2.94 12.84 -8.83
N PHE A 236 3.85 12.22 -9.58
CA PHE A 236 3.78 10.84 -10.01
C PHE A 236 5.11 10.16 -9.70
N TYR A 237 5.08 8.84 -9.58
CA TYR A 237 6.29 8.07 -9.41
C TYR A 237 7.26 8.23 -10.59
N ARG A 238 8.55 8.15 -10.23
CA ARG A 238 9.68 7.96 -11.12
C ARG A 238 10.18 6.53 -11.01
N ASP A 239 10.57 5.98 -12.15
CA ASP A 239 11.22 4.67 -12.22
C ASP A 239 12.71 4.76 -11.88
N LYS A 240 13.39 3.61 -11.97
CA LYS A 240 14.83 3.48 -11.77
C LYS A 240 15.70 4.25 -12.76
N HIS A 241 15.13 4.96 -13.73
CA HIS A 241 15.84 5.83 -14.67
C HIS A 241 15.37 7.29 -14.52
N GLY A 242 14.66 7.62 -13.43
CA GLY A 242 14.11 8.95 -13.18
C GLY A 242 12.95 9.34 -14.09
N GLN A 243 12.36 8.38 -14.82
CA GLN A 243 11.31 8.64 -15.79
C GLN A 243 9.93 8.47 -15.14
N ALA A 244 9.00 9.37 -15.47
CA ALA A 244 7.61 9.21 -15.05
C ALA A 244 6.77 8.69 -16.23
N VAL A 245 5.91 7.71 -15.95
CA VAL A 245 4.90 7.21 -16.91
C VAL A 245 3.88 8.30 -17.22
N ARG A 246 3.42 9.02 -16.18
CA ARG A 246 2.46 10.12 -16.28
C ARG A 246 3.04 11.39 -15.66
N ARG A 247 2.69 12.54 -16.22
CA ARG A 247 3.12 13.86 -15.73
C ARG A 247 1.90 14.74 -15.48
N PRO A 248 1.95 15.64 -14.48
CA PRO A 248 0.86 16.58 -14.26
C PRO A 248 0.76 17.57 -15.43
N ALA A 249 -0.43 18.16 -15.59
CA ALA A 249 -0.64 19.27 -16.51
C ALA A 249 0.30 20.44 -16.16
N ALA A 250 0.64 21.27 -17.15
CA ALA A 250 1.69 22.29 -17.00
C ALA A 250 1.48 23.23 -15.79
N ALA A 251 0.23 23.58 -15.46
CA ALA A 251 -0.11 24.44 -14.33
C ALA A 251 0.20 23.83 -12.94
N TYR A 252 0.40 22.51 -12.85
CA TYR A 252 0.64 21.78 -11.60
C TYR A 252 2.06 21.20 -11.50
N ARG A 253 2.91 21.46 -12.50
CA ARG A 253 4.34 21.09 -12.43
C ARG A 253 5.05 21.98 -11.42
N ALA A 254 6.06 21.44 -10.75
CA ALA A 254 7.05 22.25 -10.05
C ALA A 254 7.61 23.31 -11.03
N LYS A 255 7.77 24.54 -10.53
CA LYS A 255 8.15 25.69 -11.36
C LYS A 255 9.64 25.74 -11.58
#